data_AF-A0A353PC64-F1
#
_entry.id   AF-A0A353PC64-F1
#
_cell.length_a   1.000
_cell.length_b   1.000
_cell.length_c   1.000
_cell.angle_alpha   90.00
_cell.angle_beta   90.00
_cell.angle_gamma   90.00
#
_symmetry.space_group_name_H-M   'P 1'
#
loop_
_entity.id
_entity.type
_entity.pdbx_description
1 polymer ?
#
loop_
_entity_poly.entity_id
_entity_poly.type
_entity_poly.pdbx_seq_one_letter_code
_entity_poly.pdbx_strand_id
1 'polypeptide(L)'
;MSESAGKLGFNATWSMAVGGMIGGGIFSTLGVVIAIAGAWAWLSFAAAGCIALCAGYSYVKLAEYYGEGGGAFTFLRKNHAPQFAGSLSWVLIVGYVLTNAVYAFTFGQYLAHVVDLGPWFARTAAIAIIALFVGLNLR
;
A
#
# COMPACT_ATOMS: atom_id res chain seq x y z
N MET A 1 -2.52 -36.00 5.22
CA MET A 1 -2.90 -34.61 5.55
C MET A 1 -3.06 -33.88 4.24
N SER A 2 -4.29 -33.56 3.86
CA SER A 2 -4.62 -32.97 2.55
C SER A 2 -4.19 -31.50 2.54
N GLU A 3 -3.21 -31.15 1.70
CA GLU A 3 -2.90 -29.76 1.37
C GLU A 3 -4.09 -29.14 0.64
N SER A 4 -4.86 -28.31 1.36
CA SER A 4 -5.79 -27.38 0.73
C SER A 4 -4.98 -26.28 0.04
N ALA A 5 -4.64 -26.50 -1.22
CA ALA A 5 -4.28 -25.42 -2.12
C ALA A 5 -5.49 -24.47 -2.22
N GLY A 6 -5.40 -23.25 -1.67
CA GLY A 6 -6.36 -22.20 -2.05
C GLY A 6 -6.59 -21.01 -1.11
N LYS A 7 -6.14 -21.02 0.15
CA LYS A 7 -6.33 -19.86 1.05
C LYS A 7 -5.10 -19.58 1.90
N LEU A 8 -4.67 -18.32 1.91
CA LEU A 8 -3.58 -17.86 2.77
C LEU A 8 -3.98 -18.02 4.24
N GLY A 9 -3.13 -18.69 5.02
CA GLY A 9 -3.32 -18.79 6.47
C GLY A 9 -3.11 -17.45 7.17
N PHE A 10 -3.49 -17.36 8.45
CA PHE A 10 -3.38 -16.13 9.25
C PHE A 10 -1.98 -15.52 9.22
N ASN A 11 -0.95 -16.34 9.45
CA ASN A 11 0.44 -15.87 9.47
C ASN A 11 0.86 -15.28 8.13
N ALA A 12 0.49 -15.90 7.00
CA ALA A 12 0.82 -15.41 5.67
C ALA A 12 0.12 -14.07 5.40
N THR A 13 -1.17 -13.97 5.70
CA THR A 13 -1.96 -12.75 5.51
C THR A 13 -1.46 -11.61 6.40
N TRP A 14 -1.12 -11.90 7.66
CA TRP A 14 -0.52 -10.94 8.59
C TRP A 14 0.82 -10.43 8.08
N SER A 15 1.72 -11.33 7.68
CA SER A 15 3.02 -10.96 7.14
C SER A 15 2.91 -10.13 5.86
N MET A 16 1.96 -10.44 4.97
CA MET A 16 1.68 -9.62 3.79
C MET A 16 1.18 -8.22 4.15
N ALA A 17 0.25 -8.11 5.10
CA ALA A 17 -0.28 -6.83 5.55
C ALA A 17 0.81 -5.95 6.20
N VAL A 18 1.58 -6.53 7.13
CA VAL A 18 2.68 -5.83 7.81
C VAL A 18 3.78 -5.44 6.83
N GLY A 19 4.19 -6.36 5.96
CA GLY A 19 5.22 -6.12 4.94
C GLY A 19 4.83 -5.01 3.97
N GLY A 20 3.58 -5.01 3.50
CA GLY A 20 3.06 -3.97 2.61
C GLY A 20 3.00 -2.59 3.27
N MET A 21 2.50 -2.51 4.50
CA MET A 21 2.36 -1.23 5.21
C MET A 21 3.71 -0.63 5.64
N ILE A 22 4.61 -1.44 6.19
CA ILE A 22 5.93 -0.97 6.68
C ILE A 22 6.85 -0.65 5.50
N GLY A 23 7.00 -1.57 4.55
CA GLY A 23 7.98 -1.46 3.46
C GLY A 23 7.73 -0.23 2.59
N GLY A 24 6.47 0.07 2.34
CA GLY A 24 6.08 1.19 1.51
C GLY A 24 5.98 2.52 2.24
N GLY A 25 5.18 2.59 3.31
CA GLY A 25 4.80 3.86 3.94
C GLY A 25 5.88 4.45 4.83
N ILE A 26 6.48 3.64 5.70
CA ILE A 26 7.40 4.14 6.73
C ILE A 26 8.70 4.61 6.07
N PHE A 27 9.33 3.78 5.22
CA PHE A 27 10.61 4.17 4.61
C PHE A 27 10.51 5.35 3.65
N SER A 28 9.35 5.59 3.03
CA SER A 28 9.19 6.73 2.11
C SER A 28 8.84 8.04 2.80
N THR A 29 8.09 8.00 3.91
CA THR A 29 7.51 9.21 4.51
C THR A 29 8.01 9.53 5.91
N LEU A 30 8.65 8.59 6.62
CA LEU A 30 9.08 8.79 8.01
C LEU A 30 9.98 10.01 8.17
N GLY A 31 10.94 10.21 7.26
CA GLY A 31 11.84 11.36 7.30
C GLY A 31 11.09 12.69 7.24
N VAL A 32 10.07 12.79 6.38
CA VAL A 32 9.23 13.99 6.24
C VAL A 32 8.36 14.18 7.49
N VAL A 33 7.76 13.10 8.00
CA VAL A 33 6.94 13.16 9.23
C VAL A 33 7.78 13.64 10.41
N ILE A 34 8.99 13.10 10.60
CA ILE A 34 9.89 13.51 11.68
C ILE A 34 10.33 14.97 11.49
N ALA A 35 10.65 15.39 10.26
CA ALA A 35 11.07 16.77 9.99
C ALA A 35 9.99 17.80 10.34
N ILE A 36 8.71 17.45 10.19
CA ILE A 36 7.58 18.35 10.46
C ILE A 36 7.09 18.23 11.92
N ALA A 37 6.85 17.01 12.40
CA ALA A 37 6.24 16.75 13.70
C ALA A 37 7.27 16.66 14.84
N GLY A 38 8.55 16.43 14.54
CA GLY A 38 9.61 16.28 15.51
C GLY A 38 9.30 15.22 16.57
N ALA A 39 9.41 15.59 17.84
CA ALA A 39 9.13 14.71 18.98
C ALA A 39 7.66 14.22 19.04
N TRP A 40 6.75 14.86 18.32
CA TRP A 40 5.32 14.48 18.29
C TRP A 40 4.97 13.48 17.18
N ALA A 41 5.95 13.02 16.39
CA ALA A 41 5.74 12.07 15.30
C ALA A 41 5.01 10.79 15.76
N TRP A 42 5.31 10.28 16.96
CA TRP A 42 4.64 9.09 17.51
C TRP A 42 3.13 9.31 17.69
N LEU A 43 2.70 10.53 18.04
CA LEU A 43 1.29 10.87 18.20
C LEU A 43 0.59 10.88 16.84
N SER A 44 1.26 11.37 15.78
CA SER A 44 0.77 11.30 14.41
C SER A 44 0.57 9.85 13.95
N PHE A 45 1.52 8.95 14.25
CA PHE A 45 1.39 7.52 13.97
C PHE A 45 0.27 6.87 14.79
N ALA A 46 0.10 7.23 16.06
CA ALA A 46 -0.99 6.71 16.88
C ALA A 46 -2.36 7.13 16.31
N ALA A 47 -2.52 8.40 15.93
CA ALA A 47 -3.74 8.89 15.29
C ALA A 47 -4.02 8.18 13.96
N ALA A 48 -3.01 8.02 13.11
CA ALA A 48 -3.13 7.27 11.85
C ALA A 48 -3.51 5.80 12.11
N GLY A 49 -2.93 5.17 13.13
CA GLY A 49 -3.26 3.81 13.56
C GLY A 49 -4.72 3.67 14.00
N CYS A 50 -5.24 4.61 14.79
CA CYS A 50 -6.66 4.62 15.18
C CYS A 50 -7.59 4.71 13.96
N ILE A 51 -7.27 5.57 12.99
CA ILE A 51 -8.05 5.69 11.75
C ILE A 51 -7.99 4.38 10.94
N ALA A 52 -6.80 3.77 10.83
CA ALA A 52 -6.61 2.51 10.13
C ALA A 52 -7.38 1.35 10.80
N LEU A 53 -7.44 1.31 12.14
CA LEU A 53 -8.23 0.32 12.89
C LEU A 53 -9.73 0.47 12.62
N CYS A 54 -10.25 1.70 12.63
CA CYS A 54 -11.66 1.97 12.30
C CYS A 54 -11.99 1.51 10.86
N ALA A 55 -11.10 1.81 9.91
CA ALA A 55 -11.25 1.35 8.52
C ALA A 55 -11.21 -0.18 8.43
N GLY A 56 -10.23 -0.83 9.08
CA GLY A 56 -10.10 -2.28 9.12
C GLY A 56 -11.32 -2.97 9.71
N TYR A 57 -11.83 -2.46 10.84
CA TYR A 57 -13.06 -2.97 11.46
C TYR A 57 -14.27 -2.88 10.52
N SER A 58 -14.40 -1.76 9.80
CA SER A 58 -15.46 -1.55 8.82
C SER A 58 -15.39 -2.59 7.69
N TYR A 59 -14.19 -2.89 7.19
CA TYR A 59 -13.99 -3.94 6.18
C TYR A 59 -14.27 -5.34 6.70
N VAL A 60 -13.89 -5.66 7.94
CA VAL A 60 -14.21 -6.95 8.56
C VAL A 60 -15.72 -7.15 8.64
N LYS A 61 -16.47 -6.14 9.11
CA LYS A 61 -17.94 -6.21 9.17
C LYS A 61 -18.58 -6.33 7.79
N LEU A 62 -18.02 -5.67 6.79
CA LEU A 62 -18.52 -5.73 5.43
C LEU A 62 -18.26 -7.11 4.78
N ALA A 63 -17.09 -7.68 5.04
CA ALA A 63 -16.75 -9.04 4.59
C ALA A 63 -17.64 -10.10 5.26
N GLU A 64 -17.92 -9.96 6.57
CA GLU A 64 -18.89 -10.81 7.28
C GLU A 64 -20.30 -10.69 6.67
N TYR A 65 -20.75 -9.47 6.38
CA TYR A 65 -22.09 -9.22 5.83
C TYR A 65 -22.28 -9.81 4.42
N TYR A 66 -21.30 -9.64 3.54
CA TYR A 66 -21.39 -10.14 2.15
C TYR A 66 -20.92 -11.58 1.96
N GLY A 67 -20.35 -12.21 3.00
CA GLY A 67 -19.87 -13.59 2.97
C GLY A 67 -18.70 -13.83 2.00
N GLU A 68 -18.01 -12.77 1.58
CA GLU A 68 -16.88 -12.85 0.65
C GLU A 68 -15.78 -11.85 1.03
N GLY A 69 -14.53 -12.26 0.75
CA GLY A 69 -13.39 -11.34 0.80
C GLY A 69 -13.41 -10.43 -0.43
N GLY A 70 -13.22 -9.13 -0.23
CA GLY A 70 -13.23 -8.14 -1.30
C GLY A 70 -12.64 -6.81 -0.87
N GLY A 71 -12.38 -5.94 -1.85
CA GLY A 71 -11.96 -4.56 -1.62
C GLY A 71 -13.15 -3.60 -1.59
N ALA A 72 -12.88 -2.33 -1.34
CA ALA A 72 -13.88 -1.25 -1.32
C ALA A 72 -14.79 -1.28 -2.56
N PHE A 73 -14.20 -1.53 -3.73
CA PHE A 73 -14.92 -1.60 -4.99
C PHE A 73 -15.93 -2.77 -5.04
N THR A 74 -15.52 -3.96 -4.60
CA THR A 74 -16.36 -5.16 -4.59
C THR A 74 -17.62 -4.93 -3.77
N PHE A 75 -17.46 -4.37 -2.57
CA PHE A 75 -18.57 -4.13 -1.66
C PHE A 75 -19.47 -2.96 -2.12
N LEU A 76 -18.92 -1.91 -2.73
CA LEU A 76 -19.74 -0.82 -3.28
C LEU A 76 -20.55 -1.24 -4.50
N ARG A 77 -19.99 -2.10 -5.35
CA ARG A 77 -20.73 -2.65 -6.49
C ARG A 77 -21.95 -3.47 -6.03
N LYS A 78 -21.83 -4.19 -4.90
CA LYS A 78 -22.95 -4.95 -4.31
C LYS A 78 -24.02 -4.09 -3.63
N ASN A 79 -23.67 -2.89 -3.18
CA ASN A 79 -24.61 -1.93 -2.58
C ASN A 79 -25.44 -1.14 -3.60
N HIS A 80 -25.52 -1.57 -4.87
CA HIS A 80 -26.34 -0.92 -5.92
C HIS A 80 -26.05 0.58 -6.16
N ALA A 81 -24.83 1.04 -5.86
CA ALA A 81 -24.37 2.40 -6.15
C ALA A 81 -23.30 2.43 -7.27
N PRO A 82 -23.63 2.05 -8.51
CA PRO A 82 -22.64 1.84 -9.59
C PRO A 82 -21.86 3.11 -9.95
N GLN A 83 -22.48 4.29 -9.87
CA GLN A 83 -21.82 5.58 -10.13
C GLN A 83 -20.75 5.90 -9.06
N PHE A 84 -21.04 5.60 -7.79
CA PHE A 84 -20.11 5.84 -6.68
C PHE A 84 -18.99 4.77 -6.64
N ALA A 85 -19.30 3.54 -7.04
CA ALA A 85 -18.29 2.49 -7.21
C ALA A 85 -17.30 2.85 -8.34
N GLY A 86 -17.78 3.44 -9.43
CA GLY A 86 -16.93 3.90 -10.53
C GLY A 86 -16.00 5.04 -10.13
N SER A 87 -16.50 6.07 -9.44
CA SER A 87 -15.67 7.17 -8.96
C SER A 87 -14.63 6.71 -7.92
N LEU A 88 -15.02 5.82 -6.99
CA LEU A 88 -14.06 5.26 -6.03
C LEU A 88 -12.96 4.45 -6.73
N SER A 89 -13.30 3.71 -7.79
CA SER A 89 -12.30 2.94 -8.56
C SER A 89 -11.22 3.84 -9.14
N TRP A 90 -11.60 4.97 -9.71
CA TRP A 90 -10.63 5.94 -10.24
C TRP A 90 -9.75 6.52 -9.15
N VAL A 91 -10.32 6.86 -7.99
CA VAL A 91 -9.55 7.34 -6.83
C VAL A 91 -8.57 6.26 -6.36
N LEU A 92 -8.99 4.99 -6.30
CA LEU A 92 -8.12 3.88 -5.91
C LEU A 92 -6.99 3.66 -6.93
N ILE A 93 -7.29 3.67 -8.22
CA ILE A 93 -6.29 3.51 -9.29
C ILE A 93 -5.26 4.63 -9.20
N VAL A 94 -5.69 5.89 -9.13
CA VAL A 94 -4.79 7.04 -9.00
C VAL A 94 -3.96 6.93 -7.71
N GLY A 95 -4.59 6.53 -6.61
CA GLY A 95 -3.91 6.29 -5.34
C GLY A 95 -2.80 5.24 -5.48
N TYR A 96 -3.10 4.07 -6.05
CA TYR A 96 -2.11 3.02 -6.26
C TYR A 96 -0.98 3.44 -7.21
N VAL A 97 -1.28 4.18 -8.28
CA VAL A 97 -0.24 4.70 -9.19
C VAL A 97 0.67 5.67 -8.44
N LEU A 98 0.11 6.59 -7.67
CA LEU A 98 0.88 7.54 -6.86
C LEU A 98 1.74 6.81 -5.82
N THR A 99 1.16 5.85 -5.11
CA THR A 99 1.88 5.05 -4.09
C THR A 99 3.06 4.30 -4.71
N ASN A 100 2.86 3.64 -5.86
CA ASN A 100 3.95 2.97 -6.57
C ASN A 100 5.04 3.96 -7.03
N ALA A 101 4.66 5.15 -7.50
CA ALA A 101 5.61 6.17 -7.89
C ALA A 101 6.46 6.66 -6.70
N VAL A 102 5.85 6.87 -5.53
CA VAL A 102 6.57 7.23 -4.30
C VAL A 102 7.55 6.13 -3.90
N TYR A 103 7.14 4.85 -3.93
CA TYR A 103 8.01 3.73 -3.57
C TYR A 103 9.22 3.62 -4.51
N ALA A 104 9.01 3.75 -5.81
CA ALA A 104 10.08 3.74 -6.79
C ALA A 104 11.04 4.92 -6.60
N PHE A 105 10.51 6.12 -6.34
CA PHE A 105 11.31 7.30 -6.05
C PHE A 105 12.18 7.10 -4.81
N THR A 106 11.58 6.66 -3.70
CA THR A 106 12.28 6.36 -2.45
C THR A 106 13.35 5.30 -2.64
N PHE A 107 13.05 4.21 -3.36
CA PHE A 107 14.03 3.18 -3.72
C PHE A 107 15.22 3.77 -4.48
N GLY A 108 14.96 4.57 -5.52
CA GLY A 108 16.00 5.20 -6.32
C GLY A 108 16.89 6.14 -5.50
N GLN A 109 16.30 6.95 -4.61
CA GLN A 109 17.04 7.84 -3.71
C GLN A 109 17.93 7.05 -2.73
N TYR A 110 17.39 6.02 -2.08
CA TYR A 110 18.18 5.20 -1.16
C TYR A 110 19.30 4.45 -1.87
N LEU A 111 19.02 3.86 -3.04
CA LEU A 111 20.03 3.14 -3.79
C LEU A 111 21.16 4.08 -4.21
N ALA A 112 20.83 5.25 -4.77
CA ALA A 112 21.81 6.25 -5.17
C ALA A 112 22.67 6.73 -3.99
N HIS A 113 22.07 6.90 -2.81
CA HIS A 113 22.80 7.26 -1.60
C HIS A 113 23.77 6.16 -1.15
N VAL A 114 23.39 4.89 -1.25
CA VAL A 114 24.25 3.75 -0.87
C VAL A 114 25.44 3.60 -1.82
N VAL A 115 25.26 3.87 -3.11
CA VAL A 115 26.34 3.76 -4.11
C VAL A 115 27.06 5.08 -4.38
N ASP A 116 26.74 6.13 -3.63
CA ASP A 116 27.28 7.50 -3.77
C ASP A 116 27.20 8.05 -5.20
N LEU A 117 26.08 7.80 -5.89
CA LEU A 117 25.83 8.29 -7.24
C LEU A 117 24.84 9.45 -7.26
N GLY A 118 25.00 10.32 -8.26
CA GLY A 118 24.23 11.56 -8.36
C GLY A 118 22.72 11.37 -8.68
N PRO A 119 21.96 12.47 -8.72
CA PRO A 119 20.50 12.45 -8.88
C PRO A 119 19.99 11.79 -10.16
N TRP A 120 20.80 11.77 -11.22
CA TRP A 120 20.48 11.09 -12.47
C TRP A 120 20.37 9.58 -12.28
N PHE A 121 21.26 8.96 -11.49
CA PHE A 121 21.20 7.54 -11.19
C PHE A 121 19.96 7.19 -10.35
N ALA A 122 19.60 8.04 -9.39
CA ALA A 122 18.39 7.82 -8.60
C ALA A 122 17.12 7.78 -9.47
N ARG A 123 17.03 8.69 -10.47
CA ARG A 123 15.91 8.74 -11.42
C ARG A 123 15.87 7.53 -12.33
N THR A 124 17.03 7.10 -12.87
CA THR A 124 17.08 5.91 -13.73
C THR A 124 16.76 4.64 -12.96
N ALA A 125 17.24 4.51 -11.72
CA ALA A 125 16.91 3.39 -10.83
C ALA A 125 15.41 3.32 -10.51
N ALA A 126 14.78 4.47 -10.22
CA ALA A 126 13.33 4.55 -9.99
C ALA A 126 12.51 4.11 -11.22
N ILE A 127 12.90 4.54 -12.42
CA ILE A 127 12.22 4.12 -13.66
C ILE A 127 12.47 2.63 -13.93
N ALA A 128 13.71 2.16 -13.73
CA ALA A 128 14.08 0.77 -13.96
C ALA A 128 13.32 -0.20 -13.05
N ILE A 129 13.15 0.13 -11.76
CA ILE A 129 12.43 -0.74 -10.83
C ILE A 129 10.94 -0.83 -11.18
N ILE A 130 10.31 0.27 -11.60
CA ILE A 130 8.92 0.25 -12.11
C ILE A 130 8.84 -0.62 -13.35
N ALA A 131 9.72 -0.41 -14.33
CA ALA A 131 9.71 -1.17 -15.58
C ALA A 131 9.91 -2.67 -15.34
N LEU A 132 10.80 -3.04 -14.41
CA LEU A 132 11.01 -4.42 -13.98
C LEU A 132 9.72 -5.01 -13.41
N PHE A 133 9.10 -4.35 -12.44
CA PHE A 133 7.87 -4.86 -11.81
C PHE A 133 6.70 -4.91 -12.78
N VAL A 134 6.57 -3.94 -13.70
CA VAL A 134 5.57 -4.01 -14.78
C VAL A 134 5.85 -5.21 -15.67
N GLY A 135 7.10 -5.43 -16.09
CA GLY A 135 7.48 -6.58 -16.91
C GLY A 135 7.24 -7.93 -16.21
N LEU A 136 7.45 -8.00 -14.89
CA LEU A 136 7.14 -9.17 -14.08
C LEU A 136 5.63 -9.39 -13.91
N ASN A 137 4.83 -8.32 -13.79
CA ASN A 137 3.37 -8.41 -13.64
C ASN A 137 2.66 -8.77 -14.95
N LEU A 138 3.27 -8.48 -16.10
CA LEU A 138 2.73 -8.82 -17.42
C LEU A 138 3.05 -10.26 -17.86
N ARG A 139 3.92 -10.96 -17.13
CA ARG A 139 4.24 -12.39 -17.32
C ARG A 139 3.33 -13.25 -16.49
#